data_AF-A0A9P4VIP5-F1
#
_entry.id   AF-A0A9P4VIP5-F1
#
_cell.length_a   1.000
_cell.length_b   1.000
_cell.length_c   1.000
_cell.angle_alpha   90.00
_cell.angle_beta   90.00
_cell.angle_gamma   90.00
#
_symmetry.space_group_name_H-M   'P 1'
#
loop_
_entity.id
_entity.type
_entity.pdbx_description
1 polymer ?
#
loop_
_entity_poly.entity_id
_entity_poly.type
_entity_poly.pdbx_seq_one_letter_code
_entity_poly.pdbx_strand_id
1 'polypeptide(L)'
;MSTRAASHAGSWYTDNGSQLDVQLDHWLQQVPAKAKGIGADSSKEPEFDIPPSGARAIIAPHAGYSYSGPAAAWAYKALDVSNAKRIFLLGPSHHHYLSGCALSKCDAYETPLGNLQIDKETIARLYETRLFDNMSLSVDEAEHSLEMHLPYIYKVLSNNFSDPSSFPLLIPILVGNTSRSTEKRYGEILAEYLEDPTSLFIISSDFCHWGSRFRYTYYVPSEGPAYNLASSAKTPRNPQIHESIAKVDHWCMDAVESSSHQAFLRILEETGNTVCGRHPIGVVMAAVEALAGKLPEGKGRFKFIRYETSSDCVSVRDSSVSYCSAFALL
;
A
#
# COMPACT_ATOMS: atom_id res chain seq x y z
N MET A 1 1.77 27.59 -10.86
CA MET A 1 1.52 26.18 -10.51
C MET A 1 1.73 26.02 -9.02
N SER A 2 0.79 25.42 -8.31
CA SER A 2 0.94 25.03 -6.91
C SER A 2 1.63 23.66 -6.83
N THR A 3 2.71 23.57 -6.06
CA THR A 3 3.45 22.30 -5.86
C THR A 3 3.36 21.94 -4.39
N ARG A 4 3.05 20.67 -4.08
CA ARG A 4 3.20 20.11 -2.73
C ARG A 4 4.68 19.82 -2.48
N ALA A 5 5.26 20.36 -1.42
CA ALA A 5 6.65 20.10 -1.08
C ALA A 5 6.87 18.63 -0.64
N ALA A 6 8.11 18.16 -0.76
CA ALA A 6 8.58 16.90 -0.17
C ALA A 6 8.84 17.08 1.35
N SER A 7 7.78 17.32 2.12
CA SER A 7 7.82 17.76 3.53
C SER A 7 8.43 16.74 4.51
N HIS A 8 8.55 15.47 4.13
CA HIS A 8 9.12 14.39 4.94
C HIS A 8 10.54 13.98 4.50
N ALA A 9 11.06 14.58 3.42
CA ALA A 9 12.45 14.43 3.02
C ALA A 9 13.40 14.91 4.13
N GLY A 10 14.54 14.22 4.31
CA GLY A 10 15.52 14.49 5.36
C GLY A 10 15.20 13.83 6.70
N SER A 11 14.02 13.22 6.86
CA SER A 11 13.63 12.51 8.09
C SER A 11 13.12 11.09 7.85
N TRP A 12 12.19 10.90 6.91
CA TRP A 12 11.66 9.57 6.57
C TRP A 12 12.45 8.87 5.46
N TYR A 13 13.10 9.67 4.61
CA TYR A 13 14.04 9.27 3.56
C TYR A 13 15.04 10.40 3.34
N THR A 14 16.17 10.14 2.67
CA THR A 14 17.19 11.18 2.43
C THR A 14 16.68 12.26 1.49
N ASP A 15 16.92 13.53 1.82
CA ASP A 15 16.64 14.70 0.97
C ASP A 15 17.71 14.91 -0.12
N ASN A 16 18.82 14.17 -0.05
CA ASN A 16 19.85 14.19 -1.08
C ASN A 16 19.43 13.32 -2.27
N GLY A 17 19.03 13.96 -3.38
CA GLY A 17 18.55 13.27 -4.58
C GLY A 17 19.50 12.20 -5.13
N SER A 18 20.81 12.45 -5.17
CA SER A 18 21.79 11.46 -5.66
C SER A 18 21.92 10.25 -4.74
N GLN A 19 21.87 10.46 -3.41
CA GLN A 19 21.86 9.34 -2.47
C GLN A 19 20.56 8.54 -2.54
N LEU A 20 19.42 9.24 -2.65
CA LEU A 20 18.11 8.62 -2.77
C LEU A 20 18.02 7.75 -4.02
N ASP A 21 18.50 8.26 -5.16
CA ASP A 21 18.52 7.56 -6.44
C ASP A 21 19.29 6.23 -6.34
N VAL A 22 20.50 6.27 -5.78
CA VAL A 22 21.36 5.09 -5.58
C VAL A 22 20.73 4.09 -4.61
N GLN A 23 20.11 4.56 -3.51
CA GLN A 23 19.44 3.68 -2.55
C GLN A 23 18.28 2.94 -3.18
N LEU A 24 17.41 3.65 -3.91
CA LEU A 24 16.26 3.05 -4.57
C LEU A 24 16.69 2.06 -5.67
N ASP A 25 17.69 2.42 -6.49
CA ASP A 25 18.26 1.49 -7.48
C ASP A 25 18.82 0.23 -6.83
N HIS A 26 19.56 0.39 -5.73
CA HIS A 26 20.14 -0.74 -5.02
C HIS A 26 19.05 -1.72 -4.55
N TRP A 27 17.99 -1.23 -3.92
CA TRP A 27 16.89 -2.09 -3.48
C TRP A 27 16.12 -2.71 -4.65
N LEU A 28 15.87 -1.96 -5.73
CA LEU A 28 15.21 -2.49 -6.94
C LEU A 28 16.05 -3.57 -7.64
N GLN A 29 17.37 -3.49 -7.57
CA GLN A 29 18.30 -4.49 -8.14
C GLN A 29 18.40 -5.77 -7.29
N GLN A 30 18.09 -5.70 -5.99
CA GLN A 30 18.07 -6.88 -5.13
C GLN A 30 16.83 -7.77 -5.34
N VAL A 31 15.77 -7.25 -5.93
CA VAL A 31 14.57 -8.04 -6.24
C VAL A 31 14.92 -9.04 -7.36
N PRO A 32 14.71 -10.35 -7.15
CA PRO A 32 15.03 -11.36 -8.15
C PRO A 32 14.17 -11.24 -9.40
N ALA A 33 14.69 -11.69 -10.54
CA ALA A 33 13.97 -11.69 -11.82
C ALA A 33 12.74 -12.62 -11.83
N LYS A 34 12.69 -13.58 -10.89
CA LYS A 34 11.54 -14.45 -10.66
C LYS A 34 11.17 -14.46 -9.18
N ALA A 35 9.89 -14.56 -8.89
CA ALA A 35 9.38 -14.65 -7.53
C ALA A 35 8.28 -15.71 -7.42
N LYS A 36 8.00 -16.11 -6.18
CA LYS A 36 6.88 -16.97 -5.83
C LYS A 36 5.94 -16.22 -4.89
N GLY A 37 4.65 -16.49 -5.00
CA GLY A 37 3.67 -15.99 -4.03
C GLY A 37 3.91 -16.55 -2.63
N ILE A 38 3.56 -15.76 -1.61
CA ILE A 38 3.71 -16.14 -0.19
C ILE A 38 2.37 -16.24 0.56
N GLY A 39 1.24 -15.94 -0.09
CA GLY A 39 -0.08 -16.16 0.47
C GLY A 39 -0.54 -17.62 0.30
N ALA A 40 -1.62 -18.00 0.97
CA ALA A 40 -2.11 -19.37 1.03
C ALA A 40 -2.42 -19.97 -0.35
N ASP A 41 -2.89 -19.16 -1.30
CA ASP A 41 -3.15 -19.62 -2.67
C ASP A 41 -1.95 -19.39 -3.58
N SER A 42 -1.37 -18.19 -3.55
CA SER A 42 -0.26 -17.82 -4.44
C SER A 42 1.02 -18.63 -4.20
N SER A 43 1.21 -19.17 -2.98
CA SER A 43 2.34 -20.08 -2.67
C SER A 43 2.23 -21.48 -3.28
N LYS A 44 1.06 -21.87 -3.78
CA LYS A 44 0.83 -23.14 -4.50
C LYS A 44 1.07 -23.00 -6.01
N GLU A 45 1.11 -21.78 -6.52
CA GLU A 45 1.34 -21.48 -7.93
C GLU A 45 2.84 -21.58 -8.29
N PRO A 46 3.17 -21.76 -9.59
CA PRO A 46 4.56 -21.70 -10.04
C PRO A 46 5.16 -20.29 -9.86
N GLU A 47 6.49 -20.22 -9.91
CA GLU A 47 7.19 -18.94 -10.00
C GLU A 47 6.83 -18.18 -11.28
N PHE A 48 6.88 -16.86 -11.20
CA PHE A 48 6.60 -15.94 -12.29
C PHE A 48 7.73 -14.91 -12.45
N ASP A 49 7.84 -14.36 -13.66
CA ASP A 49 8.79 -13.29 -13.96
C ASP A 49 8.37 -11.98 -13.27
N ILE A 50 9.36 -11.13 -12.96
CA ILE A 50 9.18 -9.82 -12.34
C ILE A 50 9.70 -8.72 -13.31
N PRO A 51 8.86 -7.75 -13.70
CA PRO A 51 7.43 -7.64 -13.43
C PRO A 51 6.61 -8.69 -14.20
N PRO A 52 5.50 -9.21 -13.62
CA PRO A 52 4.53 -9.98 -14.37
C PRO A 52 3.81 -9.07 -15.38
N SER A 53 3.61 -9.55 -16.61
CA SER A 53 2.90 -8.77 -17.63
C SER A 53 1.47 -8.44 -17.18
N GLY A 54 1.10 -7.16 -17.22
CA GLY A 54 -0.22 -6.67 -16.82
C GLY A 54 -0.41 -6.55 -15.30
N ALA A 55 0.66 -6.58 -14.50
CA ALA A 55 0.61 -6.22 -13.09
C ALA A 55 0.42 -4.70 -12.92
N ARG A 56 -0.84 -4.27 -12.77
CA ARG A 56 -1.23 -2.85 -12.77
C ARG A 56 -1.62 -2.31 -11.40
N ALA A 57 -1.80 -3.16 -10.38
CA ALA A 57 -2.07 -2.72 -9.02
C ALA A 57 -1.03 -3.31 -8.06
N ILE A 58 -0.57 -2.52 -7.08
CA ILE A 58 0.38 -2.96 -6.06
C ILE A 58 -0.02 -2.51 -4.66
N ILE A 59 0.29 -3.32 -3.65
CA ILE A 59 0.29 -2.91 -2.24
C ILE A 59 1.74 -2.76 -1.80
N ALA A 60 2.09 -1.60 -1.24
CA ALA A 60 3.44 -1.30 -0.79
C ALA A 60 3.42 -0.55 0.56
N PRO A 61 4.44 -0.73 1.41
CA PRO A 61 4.53 -0.09 2.72
C PRO A 61 4.88 1.40 2.63
N HIS A 62 4.63 2.13 3.72
CA HIS A 62 4.89 3.57 3.85
C HIS A 62 5.58 3.97 5.16
N ALA A 63 6.24 3.05 5.86
CA ALA A 63 7.21 3.46 6.88
C ALA A 63 8.43 4.18 6.26
N GLY A 64 9.31 4.75 7.11
CA GLY A 64 10.57 5.35 6.65
C GLY A 64 11.46 4.34 5.92
N TYR A 65 12.18 4.80 4.90
CA TYR A 65 12.90 3.94 3.95
C TYR A 65 13.99 3.07 4.58
N SER A 66 14.58 3.49 5.69
CA SER A 66 15.53 2.66 6.44
C SER A 66 14.93 1.35 6.97
N TYR A 67 13.59 1.28 7.08
CA TYR A 67 12.87 0.08 7.52
C TYR A 67 12.17 -0.62 6.35
N SER A 68 11.29 0.09 5.64
CA SER A 68 10.38 -0.53 4.66
C SER A 68 10.81 -0.36 3.20
N GLY A 69 11.86 0.41 2.92
CA GLY A 69 12.37 0.64 1.56
C GLY A 69 12.66 -0.66 0.81
N PRO A 70 13.48 -1.58 1.37
CA PRO A 70 13.74 -2.88 0.75
C PRO A 70 12.47 -3.68 0.46
N ALA A 71 11.49 -3.69 1.37
CA ALA A 71 10.22 -4.36 1.16
C ALA A 71 9.45 -3.71 0.00
N ALA A 72 9.29 -2.38 0.00
CA ALA A 72 8.59 -1.63 -1.06
C ALA A 72 9.17 -1.90 -2.46
N ALA A 73 10.49 -2.09 -2.58
CA ALA A 73 11.13 -2.44 -3.85
C ALA A 73 10.49 -3.64 -4.54
N TRP A 74 10.03 -4.66 -3.79
CA TRP A 74 9.36 -5.83 -4.35
C TRP A 74 8.07 -5.46 -5.08
N ALA A 75 7.22 -4.63 -4.45
CA ALA A 75 5.99 -4.14 -5.07
C ALA A 75 6.29 -3.31 -6.33
N TYR A 76 7.22 -2.35 -6.23
CA TYR A 76 7.57 -1.47 -7.34
C TYR A 76 8.23 -2.18 -8.51
N LYS A 77 9.05 -3.21 -8.25
CA LYS A 77 9.65 -4.03 -9.30
C LYS A 77 8.63 -4.95 -9.97
N ALA A 78 7.56 -5.32 -9.27
CA ALA A 78 6.45 -6.10 -9.82
C ALA A 78 5.46 -5.26 -10.65
N LEU A 79 5.54 -3.92 -10.61
CA LEU A 79 4.64 -3.03 -11.33
C LEU A 79 5.01 -2.94 -12.83
N ASP A 80 4.10 -3.34 -13.71
CA ASP A 80 4.26 -3.21 -15.16
C ASP A 80 3.81 -1.82 -15.63
N VAL A 81 4.78 -0.93 -15.88
CA VAL A 81 4.53 0.46 -16.28
C VAL A 81 4.52 0.68 -17.79
N SER A 82 4.68 -0.37 -18.59
CA SER A 82 4.94 -0.28 -20.04
C SER A 82 3.86 0.48 -20.83
N ASN A 83 2.60 0.40 -20.39
CA ASN A 83 1.46 1.07 -21.02
C ASN A 83 0.83 2.18 -20.16
N ALA A 84 1.49 2.56 -19.07
CA ALA A 84 0.92 3.45 -18.07
C ALA A 84 0.74 4.88 -18.61
N LYS A 85 -0.40 5.49 -18.27
CA LYS A 85 -0.70 6.91 -18.51
C LYS A 85 -1.15 7.62 -17.24
N ARG A 86 -1.67 6.88 -16.26
CA ARG A 86 -2.17 7.40 -14.98
C ARG A 86 -1.75 6.50 -13.83
N ILE A 87 -1.47 7.11 -12.68
CA ILE A 87 -1.13 6.42 -11.43
C ILE A 87 -2.07 6.91 -10.34
N PHE A 88 -3.01 6.06 -9.95
CA PHE A 88 -3.84 6.26 -8.76
C PHE A 88 -3.03 5.87 -7.54
N LEU A 89 -2.80 6.81 -6.64
CA LEU A 89 -2.07 6.59 -5.39
C LEU A 89 -3.03 6.77 -4.22
N LEU A 90 -3.42 5.67 -3.60
CA LEU A 90 -4.35 5.66 -2.48
C LEU A 90 -3.59 5.45 -1.18
N GLY A 91 -3.73 6.35 -0.21
CA GLY A 91 -3.10 6.19 1.10
C GLY A 91 -4.00 6.59 2.27
N PRO A 92 -3.83 5.96 3.44
CA PRO A 92 -4.67 6.25 4.61
C PRO A 92 -4.33 7.61 5.23
N SER A 93 -5.31 8.30 5.80
CA SER A 93 -5.04 9.50 6.59
C SER A 93 -4.65 9.18 8.03
N HIS A 94 -3.50 9.70 8.46
CA HIS A 94 -2.98 9.59 9.83
C HIS A 94 -3.25 10.84 10.68
N HIS A 95 -3.25 12.01 10.06
CA HIS A 95 -3.30 13.30 10.77
C HIS A 95 -4.63 14.04 10.64
N HIS A 96 -5.43 13.72 9.63
CA HIS A 96 -6.68 14.41 9.34
C HIS A 96 -7.87 13.47 9.50
N TYR A 97 -8.84 13.85 10.33
CA TYR A 97 -10.07 13.09 10.42
C TYR A 97 -10.90 13.27 9.15
N LEU A 98 -11.09 12.18 8.43
CA LEU A 98 -11.85 12.11 7.19
C LEU A 98 -12.69 10.82 7.22
N SER A 99 -13.96 10.89 6.84
CA SER A 99 -14.85 9.71 6.76
C SER A 99 -15.07 9.22 5.32
N GLY A 100 -14.45 9.87 4.35
CA GLY A 100 -14.51 9.57 2.91
C GLY A 100 -13.11 9.60 2.27
N CYS A 101 -13.02 10.14 1.06
CA CYS A 101 -11.77 10.33 0.33
C CYS A 101 -11.57 11.82 0.00
N ALA A 102 -10.32 12.27 -0.04
CA ALA A 102 -9.96 13.63 -0.41
C ALA A 102 -8.90 13.66 -1.51
N LEU A 103 -8.96 14.69 -2.36
CA LEU A 103 -8.10 14.88 -3.51
C LEU A 103 -7.14 16.05 -3.31
N SER A 104 -5.98 15.99 -3.98
CA SER A 104 -5.07 17.13 -3.99
C SER A 104 -5.56 18.26 -4.89
N LYS A 105 -5.30 19.49 -4.47
CA LYS A 105 -5.49 20.69 -5.29
C LYS A 105 -4.22 21.13 -6.00
N CYS A 106 -3.08 20.52 -5.71
CA CYS A 106 -1.78 20.86 -6.31
C CYS A 106 -1.74 20.49 -7.81
N ASP A 107 -0.75 21.05 -8.50
CA ASP A 107 -0.44 20.78 -9.91
C ASP A 107 0.69 19.75 -10.02
N ALA A 108 1.57 19.69 -9.02
CA ALA A 108 2.64 18.71 -8.94
C ALA A 108 2.96 18.34 -7.48
N TYR A 109 3.54 17.17 -7.28
CA TYR A 109 4.15 16.73 -6.03
C TYR A 109 5.67 16.68 -6.20
N GLU A 110 6.40 17.32 -5.29
CA GLU A 110 7.86 17.34 -5.29
C GLU A 110 8.45 16.05 -4.72
N THR A 111 9.60 15.64 -5.26
CA THR A 111 10.49 14.65 -4.65
C THR A 111 11.94 15.13 -4.82
N PRO A 112 12.90 14.63 -4.03
CA PRO A 112 14.33 14.92 -4.25
C PRO A 112 14.87 14.51 -5.63
N LEU A 113 14.16 13.65 -6.37
CA LEU A 113 14.55 13.19 -7.71
C LEU A 113 13.95 14.06 -8.83
N GLY A 114 12.86 14.78 -8.53
CA GLY A 114 12.09 15.58 -9.48
C GLY A 114 10.59 15.56 -9.17
N ASN A 115 9.83 16.34 -9.93
CA ASN A 115 8.39 16.54 -9.67
C ASN A 115 7.53 15.54 -10.46
N LEU A 116 6.47 15.04 -9.81
CA LEU A 116 5.41 14.26 -10.44
C LEU A 116 4.21 15.17 -10.73
N GLN A 117 3.75 15.20 -11.98
CA GLN A 117 2.61 16.04 -12.38
C GLN A 117 1.28 15.38 -12.00
N ILE A 118 0.31 16.19 -11.55
CA ILE A 118 -1.03 15.73 -11.17
C ILE A 118 -1.96 15.70 -12.39
N ASP A 119 -2.75 14.62 -12.54
CA ASP A 119 -3.82 14.54 -13.55
C ASP A 119 -5.02 15.40 -13.12
N LYS A 120 -4.99 16.69 -13.45
CA LYS A 120 -6.04 17.65 -13.09
C LYS A 120 -7.40 17.31 -13.71
N GLU A 121 -7.41 16.68 -14.88
CA GLU A 121 -8.66 16.30 -15.56
C GLU A 121 -9.35 15.18 -14.80
N THR A 122 -8.62 14.12 -14.46
CA THR A 122 -9.15 13.01 -13.66
C THR A 122 -9.57 13.49 -12.27
N ILE A 123 -8.77 14.34 -11.60
CA ILE A 123 -9.13 14.93 -10.30
C ILE A 123 -10.44 15.72 -10.39
N ALA A 124 -10.63 16.52 -11.44
CA ALA A 124 -11.87 17.27 -11.65
C ALA A 124 -13.09 16.34 -11.82
N ARG A 125 -12.96 15.28 -12.64
CA ARG A 125 -14.01 14.26 -12.82
C ARG A 125 -14.38 13.56 -11.51
N LEU A 126 -13.38 13.17 -10.71
CA LEU A 126 -13.64 12.57 -9.40
C LEU A 126 -14.34 13.56 -8.46
N TYR A 127 -13.94 14.82 -8.45
CA TYR A 127 -14.56 15.87 -7.62
C TYR A 127 -16.02 16.15 -8.03
N GLU A 128 -16.35 16.07 -9.32
CA GLU A 128 -17.71 16.27 -9.84
C GLU A 128 -18.73 15.25 -9.31
N THR A 129 -18.27 14.06 -8.87
CA THR A 129 -19.13 13.07 -8.20
C THR A 129 -19.73 13.58 -6.88
N ARG A 130 -19.19 14.68 -6.32
CA ARG A 130 -19.54 15.26 -5.01
C ARG A 130 -19.28 14.33 -3.83
N LEU A 131 -18.44 13.32 -4.02
CA LEU A 131 -18.07 12.36 -2.99
C LEU A 131 -16.65 12.52 -2.48
N PHE A 132 -15.83 13.31 -3.17
CA PHE A 132 -14.48 13.59 -2.75
C PHE A 132 -14.37 14.99 -2.16
N ASP A 133 -13.73 15.09 -1.01
CA ASP A 133 -13.31 16.36 -0.43
C ASP A 133 -12.02 16.87 -1.10
N ASN A 134 -11.63 18.10 -0.81
CA ASN A 134 -10.33 18.64 -1.22
C ASN A 134 -9.42 18.79 -0.01
N MET A 135 -8.19 18.30 -0.11
CA MET A 135 -7.16 18.55 0.89
C MET A 135 -6.76 20.03 0.88
N SER A 136 -6.59 20.66 2.05
CA SER A 136 -5.79 21.89 2.13
C SER A 136 -4.32 21.54 1.92
N LEU A 137 -3.50 22.50 1.49
CA LEU A 137 -2.06 22.27 1.32
C LEU A 137 -1.41 21.74 2.60
N SER A 138 -1.81 22.29 3.76
CA SER A 138 -1.31 21.85 5.06
C SER A 138 -1.70 20.41 5.42
N VAL A 139 -2.89 19.94 5.02
CA VAL A 139 -3.30 18.55 5.23
C VAL A 139 -2.50 17.64 4.30
N ASP A 140 -2.35 18.06 3.05
CA ASP A 140 -1.61 17.32 2.02
C ASP A 140 -0.13 17.13 2.42
N GLU A 141 0.54 18.21 2.82
CA GLU A 141 1.95 18.19 3.26
C GLU A 141 2.16 17.57 4.65
N ALA A 142 1.14 17.51 5.51
CA ALA A 142 1.25 16.83 6.79
C ALA A 142 1.15 15.30 6.66
N GLU A 143 0.54 14.79 5.58
CA GLU A 143 0.37 13.35 5.38
C GLU A 143 1.60 12.72 4.73
N HIS A 144 2.10 11.63 5.29
CA HIS A 144 3.26 10.91 4.76
C HIS A 144 2.85 9.68 3.94
N SER A 145 1.65 9.12 4.15
CA SER A 145 1.25 7.87 3.50
C SER A 145 1.30 7.94 1.97
N LEU A 146 1.04 9.10 1.37
CA LEU A 146 1.15 9.31 -0.07
C LEU A 146 2.62 9.60 -0.45
N GLU A 147 3.30 10.43 0.35
CA GLU A 147 4.66 10.91 0.06
C GLU A 147 5.69 9.79 -0.02
N MET A 148 5.57 8.77 0.84
CA MET A 148 6.49 7.64 0.87
C MET A 148 6.49 6.79 -0.40
N HIS A 149 5.54 7.00 -1.31
CA HIS A 149 5.50 6.33 -2.61
C HIS A 149 6.14 7.16 -3.72
N LEU A 150 6.26 8.48 -3.55
CA LEU A 150 6.62 9.39 -4.64
C LEU A 150 8.05 9.16 -5.15
N PRO A 151 9.09 9.00 -4.30
CA PRO A 151 10.43 8.72 -4.82
C PRO A 151 10.50 7.40 -5.57
N TYR A 152 9.82 6.35 -5.09
CA TYR A 152 9.78 5.06 -5.79
C TYR A 152 9.04 5.15 -7.13
N ILE A 153 7.91 5.86 -7.18
CA ILE A 153 7.19 6.14 -8.42
C ILE A 153 8.13 6.84 -9.41
N TYR A 154 8.73 7.96 -8.99
CA TYR A 154 9.65 8.72 -9.85
C TYR A 154 10.79 7.83 -10.36
N LYS A 155 11.39 7.02 -9.49
CA LYS A 155 12.50 6.13 -9.84
C LYS A 155 12.12 5.03 -10.84
N VAL A 156 10.98 4.39 -10.64
CA VAL A 156 10.49 3.37 -11.60
C VAL A 156 10.19 4.03 -12.95
N LEU A 157 9.60 5.22 -12.95
CA LEU A 157 9.30 5.95 -14.19
C LEU A 157 10.58 6.40 -14.90
N SER A 158 11.57 6.95 -14.20
CA SER A 158 12.86 7.35 -14.81
C SER A 158 13.62 6.19 -15.43
N ASN A 159 13.42 4.97 -14.91
CA ASN A 159 14.05 3.77 -15.45
C ASN A 159 13.33 3.21 -16.70
N ASN A 160 12.10 3.64 -16.99
CA ASN A 160 11.26 3.08 -18.07
C ASN A 160 10.82 4.11 -19.12
N PHE A 161 10.88 5.40 -18.82
CA PHE A 161 10.49 6.49 -19.70
C PHE A 161 11.69 7.37 -19.99
N SER A 162 11.88 7.74 -21.26
CA SER A 162 13.06 8.50 -21.69
C SER A 162 13.07 9.95 -21.22
N ASP A 163 11.90 10.51 -20.89
CA ASP A 163 11.76 11.92 -20.50
C ASP A 163 10.64 12.10 -19.45
N PRO A 164 10.85 12.90 -18.39
CA PRO A 164 9.84 13.16 -17.36
C PRO A 164 8.52 13.74 -17.88
N SER A 165 8.48 14.42 -19.04
CA SER A 165 7.23 14.92 -19.62
C SER A 165 6.32 13.80 -20.16
N SER A 166 6.86 12.60 -20.36
CA SER A 166 6.12 11.39 -20.75
C SER A 166 5.72 10.51 -19.57
N PHE A 167 6.03 10.92 -18.35
CA PHE A 167 5.63 10.17 -17.16
C PHE A 167 4.09 10.10 -17.06
N PRO A 168 3.55 8.94 -16.65
CA PRO A 168 2.16 8.83 -16.24
C PRO A 168 1.80 9.89 -15.19
N LEU A 169 0.62 10.50 -15.32
CA LEU A 169 0.17 11.55 -14.40
C LEU A 169 -0.35 10.92 -13.10
N LEU A 170 -0.12 11.60 -11.97
CA LEU A 170 -0.44 11.13 -10.63
C LEU A 170 -1.84 11.58 -10.20
N ILE A 171 -2.59 10.70 -9.53
CA ILE A 171 -3.89 10.96 -8.89
C ILE A 171 -3.78 10.58 -7.41
N PRO A 172 -3.37 11.51 -6.53
CA PRO A 172 -3.29 11.28 -5.09
C PRO A 172 -4.70 11.28 -4.49
N ILE A 173 -5.03 10.21 -3.76
CA ILE A 173 -6.30 10.04 -3.07
C ILE A 173 -5.99 9.70 -1.61
N LEU A 174 -6.30 10.65 -0.73
CA LEU A 174 -6.25 10.43 0.70
C LEU A 174 -7.53 9.72 1.14
N VAL A 175 -7.41 8.55 1.77
CA VAL A 175 -8.53 7.72 2.21
C VAL A 175 -8.65 7.81 3.73
N GLY A 176 -9.81 8.23 4.21
CA GLY A 176 -10.10 8.38 5.63
C GLY A 176 -10.46 7.07 6.34
N ASN A 177 -11.00 7.22 7.54
CA ASN A 177 -11.62 6.13 8.28
C ASN A 177 -13.03 5.88 7.76
N THR A 178 -13.17 4.95 6.81
CA THR A 178 -14.40 4.70 6.07
C THR A 178 -15.15 3.46 6.61
N SER A 179 -16.30 3.17 6.02
CA SER A 179 -17.08 1.94 6.25
C SER A 179 -17.16 1.10 4.98
N ARG A 180 -17.57 -0.17 5.10
CA ARG A 180 -17.78 -1.06 3.93
C ARG A 180 -18.63 -0.43 2.83
N SER A 181 -19.74 0.22 3.18
CA SER A 181 -20.62 0.86 2.20
C SER A 181 -19.95 2.04 1.50
N THR A 182 -19.14 2.79 2.24
CA THR A 182 -18.36 3.91 1.71
C THR A 182 -17.26 3.41 0.78
N GLU A 183 -16.52 2.37 1.19
CA GLU A 183 -15.50 1.71 0.36
C GLU A 183 -16.10 1.19 -0.94
N LYS A 184 -17.26 0.53 -0.87
CA LYS A 184 -18.00 0.08 -2.07
C LYS A 184 -18.34 1.24 -3.00
N ARG A 185 -18.83 2.35 -2.47
CA ARG A 185 -19.19 3.52 -3.28
C ARG A 185 -17.99 4.12 -4.00
N TYR A 186 -16.84 4.25 -3.33
CA TYR A 186 -15.61 4.69 -4.00
C TYR A 186 -15.06 3.65 -4.97
N GLY A 187 -15.17 2.36 -4.63
CA GLY A 187 -14.79 1.26 -5.52
C GLY A 187 -15.57 1.29 -6.84
N GLU A 188 -16.88 1.52 -6.80
CA GLU A 188 -17.74 1.66 -7.98
C GLU A 188 -17.32 2.84 -8.88
N ILE A 189 -16.86 3.96 -8.29
CA ILE A 189 -16.35 5.12 -9.05
C ILE A 189 -15.00 4.78 -9.69
N LEU A 190 -14.11 4.14 -8.94
CA LEU A 190 -12.75 3.82 -9.41
C LEU A 190 -12.71 2.63 -10.37
N ALA A 191 -13.79 1.85 -10.46
CA ALA A 191 -13.88 0.66 -11.31
C ALA A 191 -13.62 0.96 -12.80
N GLU A 192 -14.12 2.08 -13.35
CA GLU A 192 -13.86 2.45 -14.76
C GLU A 192 -12.36 2.68 -15.02
N TYR A 193 -11.65 3.25 -14.04
CA TYR A 193 -10.22 3.50 -14.13
C TYR A 193 -9.42 2.23 -13.91
N LEU A 194 -9.90 1.31 -13.08
CA LEU A 194 -9.28 0.01 -12.84
C LEU A 194 -9.37 -0.90 -14.08
N GLU A 195 -10.49 -0.81 -14.81
CA GLU A 195 -10.70 -1.48 -16.11
C GLU A 195 -9.81 -0.91 -17.23
N ASP A 196 -9.51 0.40 -17.22
CA ASP A 196 -8.61 1.04 -18.19
C ASP A 196 -7.19 0.43 -18.13
N PRO A 197 -6.70 -0.22 -19.21
CA PRO A 197 -5.40 -0.90 -19.21
C PRO A 197 -4.20 0.04 -19.07
N THR A 198 -4.42 1.36 -19.13
CA THR A 198 -3.37 2.38 -18.98
C THR A 198 -3.29 2.96 -17.55
N SER A 199 -4.20 2.57 -16.66
CA SER A 199 -4.17 3.00 -15.26
C SER A 199 -3.39 2.02 -14.39
N LEU A 200 -2.57 2.58 -13.51
CA LEU A 200 -1.91 1.89 -12.42
C LEU A 200 -2.54 2.28 -11.08
N PHE A 201 -2.55 1.36 -10.12
CA PHE A 201 -3.04 1.59 -8.75
C PHE A 201 -1.96 1.23 -7.73
N ILE A 202 -1.58 2.20 -6.91
CA ILE A 202 -0.64 2.02 -5.81
C ILE A 202 -1.42 2.20 -4.52
N ILE A 203 -1.47 1.14 -3.73
CA ILE A 203 -2.18 1.08 -2.46
C ILE A 203 -1.15 1.12 -1.34
N SER A 204 -1.18 2.20 -0.59
CA SER A 204 -0.26 2.45 0.51
C SER A 204 -0.73 1.76 1.79
N SER A 205 0.06 0.81 2.31
CA SER A 205 -0.25 0.15 3.58
C SER A 205 0.97 -0.51 4.21
N ASP A 206 1.25 -0.14 5.46
CA ASP A 206 1.89 -1.04 6.42
C ASP A 206 0.84 -2.03 7.00
N PHE A 207 1.31 -3.09 7.64
CA PHE A 207 0.48 -4.15 8.23
C PHE A 207 0.49 -4.03 9.76
N CYS A 208 0.58 -5.12 10.53
CA CYS A 208 0.48 -5.05 11.98
C CYS A 208 1.46 -4.05 12.62
N HIS A 209 0.92 -3.06 13.34
CA HIS A 209 1.64 -2.25 14.32
C HIS A 209 1.44 -2.91 15.70
N TRP A 210 2.38 -3.75 16.09
CA TRP A 210 2.31 -4.54 17.32
C TRP A 210 3.08 -3.89 18.47
N GLY A 211 2.49 -3.89 19.66
CA GLY A 211 3.12 -3.48 20.91
C GLY A 211 2.27 -2.51 21.71
N SER A 212 2.64 -2.35 22.99
CA SER A 212 1.90 -1.50 23.94
C SER A 212 1.77 -0.05 23.45
N ARG A 213 2.77 0.48 22.74
CA ARG A 213 2.75 1.86 22.18
C ARG A 213 1.65 2.08 21.13
N PHE A 214 1.23 1.01 20.46
CA PHE A 214 0.15 1.03 19.47
C PHE A 214 -1.20 0.63 20.07
N ARG A 215 -1.23 0.30 21.37
CA ARG A 215 -2.42 -0.28 22.06
C ARG A 215 -2.94 -1.54 21.38
N TYR A 216 -2.04 -2.33 20.79
CA TYR A 216 -2.37 -3.58 20.12
C TYR A 216 -1.33 -4.64 20.48
N THR A 217 -1.73 -5.65 21.25
CA THR A 217 -0.85 -6.74 21.72
C THR A 217 -1.49 -8.10 21.52
N TYR A 218 -2.33 -8.21 20.48
CA TYR A 218 -3.02 -9.45 20.12
C TYR A 218 -2.02 -10.58 19.88
N TYR A 219 -2.31 -11.74 20.45
CA TYR A 219 -1.44 -12.90 20.42
C TYR A 219 -2.25 -14.18 20.23
N VAL A 220 -1.80 -15.02 19.32
CA VAL A 220 -2.40 -16.29 18.92
C VAL A 220 -1.51 -17.42 19.45
N PRO A 221 -1.89 -18.09 20.54
CA PRO A 221 -1.13 -19.22 21.08
C PRO A 221 -1.18 -20.43 20.14
N SER A 222 -0.34 -21.44 20.41
CA SER A 222 -0.39 -22.74 19.71
C SER A 222 -1.69 -23.49 20.01
N GLU A 223 -2.22 -23.33 21.23
CA GLU A 223 -3.44 -23.97 21.71
C GLU A 223 -4.29 -22.96 22.48
N GLY A 224 -5.61 -23.06 22.32
CA GLY A 224 -6.58 -22.16 22.98
C GLY A 224 -6.90 -20.88 22.19
N PRO A 225 -7.75 -20.00 22.75
CA PRO A 225 -8.18 -18.79 22.09
C PRO A 225 -7.08 -17.72 22.08
N ALA A 226 -7.13 -16.83 21.09
CA ALA A 226 -6.28 -15.64 21.04
C ALA A 226 -6.65 -14.63 22.14
N TYR A 227 -5.69 -13.83 22.56
CA TYR A 227 -5.86 -12.83 23.63
C TYR A 227 -4.83 -11.70 23.51
N ASN A 228 -5.06 -10.59 24.22
CA ASN A 228 -4.10 -9.49 24.29
C ASN A 228 -3.08 -9.72 25.41
N LEU A 229 -1.79 -9.62 25.09
CA LEU A 229 -0.72 -9.71 26.09
C LEU A 229 -0.69 -8.46 26.97
N ALA A 230 -0.78 -8.65 28.29
CA ALA A 230 -0.54 -7.59 29.26
C ALA A 230 0.96 -7.26 29.34
N SER A 231 1.30 -6.00 29.61
CA SER A 231 2.70 -5.56 29.77
C SER A 231 3.44 -6.25 30.93
N SER A 232 2.70 -6.81 31.90
CA SER A 232 3.21 -7.59 33.02
C SER A 232 3.17 -9.11 32.79
N ALA A 233 2.65 -9.57 31.65
CA ALA A 233 2.54 -10.99 31.37
C ALA A 233 3.92 -11.64 31.20
N LYS A 234 4.01 -12.94 31.50
CA LYS A 234 5.18 -13.73 31.14
C LYS A 234 5.24 -13.84 29.62
N THR A 235 6.37 -13.47 29.03
CA THR A 235 6.61 -13.58 27.60
C THR A 235 6.40 -15.01 27.08
N PRO A 236 5.49 -15.21 26.11
CA PRO A 236 5.30 -16.50 25.46
C PRO A 236 6.54 -16.92 24.65
N ARG A 237 6.79 -18.23 24.57
CA ARG A 237 7.92 -18.80 23.83
C ARG A 237 7.52 -19.79 22.74
N ASN A 238 6.25 -20.19 22.69
CA ASN A 238 5.76 -21.15 21.71
C ASN A 238 4.26 -20.89 21.40
N PRO A 239 3.93 -20.24 20.26
CA PRO A 239 4.86 -19.53 19.37
C PRO A 239 5.47 -18.29 20.05
N GLN A 240 6.58 -17.79 19.53
CA GLN A 240 7.10 -16.46 19.87
C GLN A 240 6.14 -15.36 19.37
N ILE A 241 6.29 -14.15 19.89
CA ILE A 241 5.37 -13.05 19.58
C ILE A 241 5.42 -12.71 18.08
N HIS A 242 6.60 -12.59 17.47
CA HIS A 242 6.73 -12.30 16.03
C HIS A 242 6.10 -13.37 15.14
N GLU A 243 6.12 -14.65 15.53
CA GLU A 243 5.46 -15.74 14.81
C GLU A 243 3.92 -15.58 14.87
N SER A 244 3.40 -15.17 16.03
CA SER A 244 1.98 -14.82 16.15
C SER A 244 1.61 -13.59 15.31
N ILE A 245 2.47 -12.56 15.26
CA ILE A 245 2.24 -11.37 14.44
C ILE A 245 2.16 -11.79 12.97
N ALA A 246 3.17 -12.52 12.49
CA ALA A 246 3.21 -13.03 11.11
C ALA A 246 1.98 -13.85 10.78
N LYS A 247 1.52 -14.73 11.68
CA LYS A 247 0.30 -15.52 11.48
C LYS A 247 -0.94 -14.65 11.24
N VAL A 248 -1.11 -13.59 12.02
CA VAL A 248 -2.27 -12.69 11.90
C VAL A 248 -2.18 -11.82 10.64
N ASP A 249 -0.99 -11.35 10.29
CA ASP A 249 -0.78 -10.62 9.03
C ASP A 249 -1.04 -11.53 7.81
N HIS A 250 -0.59 -12.78 7.85
CA HIS A 250 -0.88 -13.75 6.80
C HIS A 250 -2.38 -14.03 6.66
N TRP A 251 -3.16 -14.05 7.75
CA TRP A 251 -4.62 -14.13 7.64
C TRP A 251 -5.22 -12.93 6.89
N CYS A 252 -4.72 -11.72 7.15
CA CYS A 252 -5.12 -10.53 6.40
C CYS A 252 -4.71 -10.63 4.93
N MET A 253 -3.47 -11.07 4.64
CA MET A 253 -2.96 -11.26 3.28
C MET A 253 -3.79 -12.28 2.51
N ASP A 254 -4.07 -13.44 3.10
CA ASP A 254 -4.88 -14.51 2.50
C ASP A 254 -6.31 -14.04 2.21
N ALA A 255 -6.89 -13.24 3.11
CA ALA A 255 -8.21 -12.65 2.88
C ALA A 255 -8.20 -11.65 1.71
N VAL A 256 -7.10 -10.91 1.51
CA VAL A 256 -6.92 -10.04 0.33
C VAL A 256 -6.73 -10.87 -0.95
N GLU A 257 -5.97 -11.97 -0.93
CA GLU A 257 -5.79 -12.89 -2.08
C GLU A 257 -7.08 -13.60 -2.52
N SER A 258 -8.04 -13.73 -1.60
CA SER A 258 -9.37 -14.29 -1.88
C SER A 258 -10.24 -13.39 -2.77
N SER A 259 -9.84 -12.13 -2.98
CA SER A 259 -10.63 -11.09 -3.66
C SER A 259 -12.02 -10.84 -3.06
N SER A 260 -12.25 -11.27 -1.81
CA SER A 260 -13.49 -10.98 -1.09
C SER A 260 -13.24 -9.83 -0.11
N HIS A 261 -13.78 -8.65 -0.44
CA HIS A 261 -13.74 -7.47 0.43
C HIS A 261 -14.32 -7.78 1.80
N GLN A 262 -15.44 -8.51 1.83
CA GLN A 262 -16.06 -8.94 3.09
C GLN A 262 -15.16 -9.89 3.89
N ALA A 263 -14.40 -10.78 3.25
CA ALA A 263 -13.50 -11.66 3.98
C ALA A 263 -12.38 -10.89 4.67
N PHE A 264 -11.80 -9.91 3.99
CA PHE A 264 -10.78 -9.04 4.58
C PHE A 264 -11.32 -8.25 5.78
N LEU A 265 -12.50 -7.64 5.64
CA LEU A 265 -13.14 -6.91 6.74
C LEU A 265 -13.45 -7.80 7.95
N ARG A 266 -13.88 -9.05 7.74
CA ARG A 266 -14.13 -9.98 8.85
C ARG A 266 -12.85 -10.29 9.63
N ILE A 267 -11.74 -10.58 8.95
CA ILE A 267 -10.46 -10.85 9.64
C ILE A 267 -10.01 -9.63 10.46
N LEU A 268 -10.16 -8.41 9.92
CA LEU A 268 -9.85 -7.19 10.66
C LEU A 268 -10.76 -7.00 11.87
N GLU A 269 -12.05 -7.28 11.75
CA GLU A 269 -13.02 -7.21 12.87
C GLU A 269 -12.72 -8.25 13.96
N GLU A 270 -12.40 -9.48 13.56
CA GLU A 270 -12.12 -10.59 14.48
C GLU A 270 -10.80 -10.39 15.24
N THR A 271 -9.76 -9.90 14.56
CA THR A 271 -8.41 -9.80 15.14
C THR A 271 -8.10 -8.42 15.70
N GLY A 272 -8.76 -7.37 15.20
CA GLY A 272 -8.39 -5.99 15.46
C GLY A 272 -7.06 -5.58 14.83
N ASN A 273 -6.55 -6.33 13.84
CA ASN A 273 -5.22 -6.07 13.26
C ASN A 273 -5.08 -4.64 12.76
N THR A 274 -3.95 -4.02 13.08
CA THR A 274 -3.70 -2.59 12.91
C THR A 274 -3.18 -2.22 11.53
N VAL A 275 -3.66 -2.90 10.48
CA VAL A 275 -3.36 -2.60 9.08
C VAL A 275 -3.78 -1.16 8.77
N CYS A 276 -2.82 -0.25 8.58
CA CYS A 276 -3.10 1.18 8.46
C CYS A 276 -3.82 1.51 7.14
N GLY A 277 -3.44 0.86 6.04
CA GLY A 277 -4.06 1.00 4.72
C GLY A 277 -5.27 0.11 4.49
N ARG A 278 -5.92 -0.42 5.54
CA ARG A 278 -7.12 -1.27 5.41
C ARG A 278 -8.22 -0.65 4.55
N HIS A 279 -8.40 0.67 4.62
CA HIS A 279 -9.43 1.38 3.86
C HIS A 279 -9.04 1.59 2.39
N PRO A 280 -7.82 2.06 2.05
CA PRO A 280 -7.30 1.99 0.68
C PRO A 280 -7.40 0.60 0.03
N ILE A 281 -6.99 -0.45 0.76
CA ILE A 281 -7.11 -1.85 0.30
C ILE A 281 -8.59 -2.19 0.06
N GLY A 282 -9.47 -1.88 1.03
CA GLY A 282 -10.91 -2.11 0.92
C GLY A 282 -11.57 -1.41 -0.28
N VAL A 283 -11.20 -0.16 -0.57
CA VAL A 283 -11.69 0.58 -1.75
C VAL A 283 -11.30 -0.13 -3.04
N VAL A 284 -10.05 -0.56 -3.19
CA VAL A 284 -9.59 -1.23 -4.41
C VAL A 284 -10.18 -2.64 -4.52
N MET A 285 -10.29 -3.39 -3.42
CA MET A 285 -10.99 -4.67 -3.41
C MET A 285 -12.45 -4.51 -3.84
N ALA A 286 -13.14 -3.47 -3.38
CA ALA A 286 -14.51 -3.20 -3.78
C ALA A 286 -14.62 -2.77 -5.26
N ALA A 287 -13.61 -2.07 -5.81
CA ALA A 287 -13.53 -1.79 -7.24
C ALA A 287 -13.37 -3.07 -8.08
N VAL A 288 -12.52 -4.01 -7.62
CA VAL A 288 -12.40 -5.34 -8.24
C VAL A 288 -13.72 -6.10 -8.19
N GLU A 289 -14.42 -6.10 -7.03
CA GLU A 289 -15.74 -6.72 -6.90
C GLU A 289 -16.78 -6.08 -7.84
N ALA A 290 -16.74 -4.77 -8.04
CA ALA A 290 -17.62 -4.06 -8.98
C ALA A 290 -17.36 -4.45 -10.45
N LEU A 291 -16.17 -4.95 -10.76
CA LEU A 291 -15.80 -5.51 -12.07
C LEU A 291 -15.91 -7.04 -12.13
N ALA A 292 -16.47 -7.69 -11.11
CA ALA A 292 -16.66 -9.14 -11.11
C ALA A 292 -17.45 -9.59 -12.36
N GLY A 293 -16.89 -10.52 -13.13
CA GLY A 293 -17.46 -11.00 -14.39
C GLY A 293 -17.10 -10.17 -15.63
N LYS A 294 -16.47 -9.00 -15.48
CA LYS A 294 -15.86 -8.23 -16.58
C LYS A 294 -14.36 -8.49 -16.72
N LEU A 295 -13.68 -8.66 -15.58
CA LEU A 295 -12.27 -9.04 -15.58
C LEU A 295 -12.09 -10.49 -16.07
N PRO A 296 -11.05 -10.79 -16.87
CA PRO A 296 -10.72 -12.16 -17.22
C PRO A 296 -10.46 -13.02 -15.98
N GLU A 297 -10.67 -14.33 -16.10
CA GLU A 297 -10.44 -15.27 -15.01
C GLU A 297 -9.03 -15.13 -14.42
N GLY A 298 -8.94 -15.05 -13.08
CA GLY A 298 -7.69 -14.87 -12.34
C GLY A 298 -7.19 -13.42 -12.25
N LYS A 299 -7.78 -12.45 -12.96
CA LYS A 299 -7.47 -11.02 -12.80
C LYS A 299 -8.24 -10.40 -11.63
N GLY A 300 -7.69 -9.31 -11.08
CA GLY A 300 -8.21 -8.67 -9.86
C GLY A 300 -7.79 -9.35 -8.55
N ARG A 301 -7.03 -10.45 -8.63
CA ARG A 301 -6.50 -11.15 -7.45
C ARG A 301 -5.12 -10.61 -7.10
N PHE A 302 -4.97 -10.11 -5.87
CA PHE A 302 -3.66 -9.77 -5.33
C PHE A 302 -2.87 -11.04 -5.00
N LYS A 303 -1.56 -10.97 -5.21
CA LYS A 303 -0.58 -11.98 -4.82
C LYS A 303 0.50 -11.30 -3.99
N PHE A 304 0.66 -11.72 -2.75
CA PHE A 304 1.75 -11.23 -1.91
C PHE A 304 3.05 -11.92 -2.28
N ILE A 305 4.14 -11.16 -2.32
CA ILE A 305 5.48 -11.63 -2.73
C ILE A 305 6.58 -11.32 -1.72
N ARG A 306 6.28 -10.47 -0.72
CA ARG A 306 7.22 -10.14 0.34
C ARG A 306 6.49 -9.87 1.64
N TYR A 307 7.06 -10.35 2.74
CA TYR A 307 6.66 -10.06 4.10
C TYR A 307 7.92 -9.87 4.95
N GLU A 308 7.96 -8.78 5.71
CA GLU A 308 9.05 -8.43 6.61
C GLU A 308 8.47 -7.77 7.87
N THR A 309 9.28 -7.67 8.92
CA THR A 309 8.96 -6.87 10.10
C THR A 309 10.12 -5.95 10.42
N SER A 310 9.83 -4.81 11.06
CA SER A 310 10.87 -3.87 11.51
C SER A 310 11.84 -4.50 12.52
N SER A 311 11.39 -5.51 13.25
CA SER A 311 12.15 -6.28 14.25
C SER A 311 11.32 -7.46 14.75
N ASP A 312 11.99 -8.56 15.11
CA ASP A 312 11.32 -9.69 15.75
C ASP A 312 10.96 -9.36 17.21
N CYS A 313 9.67 -9.22 17.50
CA CYS A 313 9.19 -9.15 18.88
C CYS A 313 9.40 -10.50 19.58
N VAL A 314 10.21 -10.51 20.64
CA VAL A 314 10.50 -11.68 21.48
C VAL A 314 10.20 -11.43 22.95
N SER A 315 9.68 -10.25 23.30
CA SER A 315 9.28 -9.81 24.63
C SER A 315 8.01 -8.96 24.57
N VAL A 316 7.19 -8.98 25.63
CA VAL A 316 5.97 -8.14 25.74
C VAL A 316 6.25 -6.64 25.79
N ARG A 317 7.53 -6.25 25.96
CA ARG A 317 7.99 -4.86 25.93
C ARG A 317 8.42 -4.40 24.54
N ASP A 318 8.57 -5.32 23.60
CA ASP A 318 8.98 -5.01 22.24
C ASP A 318 7.82 -4.36 21.47
N SER A 319 8.13 -3.79 20.32
CA SER A 319 7.14 -3.35 19.35
C SER A 319 7.71 -3.48 17.95
N SER A 320 6.87 -3.81 16.98
CA SER A 320 7.27 -3.90 15.58
C SER A 320 6.18 -3.37 14.66
N VAL A 321 6.56 -3.10 13.42
CA VAL A 321 5.63 -2.85 12.31
C VAL A 321 5.93 -3.88 11.22
N SER A 322 4.88 -4.47 10.66
CA SER A 322 5.00 -5.41 9.54
C SER A 322 4.89 -4.70 8.19
N TYR A 323 5.65 -5.17 7.22
CA TYR A 323 5.69 -4.66 5.86
C TYR A 323 5.39 -5.79 4.89
N CYS A 324 4.56 -5.51 3.88
CA CYS A 324 4.25 -6.48 2.84
C CYS A 324 4.40 -5.85 1.46
N SER A 325 4.56 -6.69 0.45
CA SER A 325 4.41 -6.27 -0.94
C SER A 325 3.56 -7.25 -1.71
N ALA A 326 2.64 -6.71 -2.50
CA ALA A 326 1.77 -7.49 -3.37
C ALA A 326 1.57 -6.79 -4.71
N PHE A 327 1.15 -7.57 -5.70
CA PHE A 327 0.66 -7.05 -6.97
C PHE A 327 -0.64 -7.75 -7.37
N ALA A 328 -1.43 -7.15 -8.25
CA ALA A 328 -2.55 -7.78 -8.93
C ALA A 328 -2.46 -7.57 -10.43
N LEU A 329 -2.81 -8.62 -11.17
CA LEU A 329 -3.00 -8.54 -12.62
C LEU A 329 -4.38 -7.97 -12.87
N LEU A 330 -4.47 -6.92 -13.69
CA LEU A 330 -5.73 -6.29 -14.08
C LEU A 330 -5.88 -6.29 -15.60
#